data_AF-A0A842TRK5-F1
#
_entry.id   AF-A0A842TRK5-F1
#
_cell.length_a   1.000
_cell.length_b   1.000
_cell.length_c   1.000
_cell.angle_alpha   90.00
_cell.angle_beta   90.00
_cell.angle_gamma   90.00
#
_symmetry.space_group_name_H-M   'P 1'
#
loop_
_entity.id
_entity.type
_entity.pdbx_description
1 polymer ?
#
loop_
_entity_poly.entity_id
_entity_poly.type
_entity_poly.pdbx_seq_one_letter_code
_entity_poly.pdbx_strand_id
1 'polypeptide(L)' 'MKKAKRRSEKIKYGTVSLPIPLIEKVQKRIQGTGMPSVSAFVAFILRQILSSPNPNDKTNLIEKGEEAELAKRLKVLGY' A
#
# COMPACT_ATOMS: atom_id res chain seq x y z
N MET A 1 -39.99 3.26 -17.36
CA MET A 1 -38.65 2.69 -17.14
C MET A 1 -37.98 3.40 -15.97
N LYS A 2 -37.91 2.78 -14.78
CA LYS A 2 -37.27 3.37 -13.59
C LYS A 2 -35.76 3.13 -13.66
N LYS A 3 -34.95 4.16 -13.92
CA LYS A 3 -33.48 4.07 -13.84
C LYS A 3 -33.09 3.78 -12.38
N ALA A 4 -32.54 2.59 -12.13
CA ALA A 4 -31.96 2.23 -10.84
C ALA A 4 -30.75 3.15 -10.57
N LYS A 5 -30.93 4.09 -9.66
CA LYS A 5 -29.85 4.94 -9.15
C LYS A 5 -28.94 4.06 -8.30
N ARG A 6 -27.91 3.46 -8.91
CA ARG A 6 -26.77 2.91 -8.18
C ARG A 6 -26.19 4.04 -7.33
N ARG A 7 -26.58 4.14 -6.06
CA ARG A 7 -25.84 4.91 -5.08
C ARG A 7 -24.51 4.20 -4.94
N SER A 8 -23.48 4.65 -5.66
CA SER A 8 -22.12 4.30 -5.31
C SER A 8 -21.91 4.81 -3.89
N GLU A 9 -21.77 3.91 -2.93
CA GLU A 9 -21.29 4.30 -1.62
C GLU A 9 -19.97 5.02 -1.84
N LYS A 10 -19.91 6.31 -1.47
CA LYS A 10 -18.70 7.10 -1.65
C LYS A 10 -17.61 6.44 -0.82
N ILE A 11 -16.57 5.94 -1.48
CA ILE A 11 -15.37 5.44 -0.81
C ILE A 11 -14.79 6.60 0.01
N LYS A 12 -14.60 6.36 1.30
CA LYS A 12 -13.93 7.29 2.21
C LYS A 12 -12.43 7.03 2.15
N TYR A 13 -11.63 8.09 2.12
CA TYR A 13 -10.18 8.02 2.04
C TYR A 13 -9.54 8.60 3.30
N GLY A 14 -8.40 8.02 3.71
CA GLY A 14 -7.52 8.54 4.75
C GLY A 14 -6.22 9.11 4.16
N THR A 15 -5.42 9.78 5.00
CA THR A 15 -4.11 10.32 4.62
C THR A 15 -3.02 9.64 5.44
N VAL A 16 -1.89 9.34 4.80
CA VAL A 16 -0.68 8.81 5.45
C VAL A 16 0.50 9.71 5.12
N SER A 17 1.34 9.98 6.12
CA SER A 17 2.58 10.73 5.92
C SER A 17 3.68 9.80 5.45
N LEU A 18 4.41 10.19 4.40
CA LEU A 18 5.56 9.47 3.88
C LEU A 18 6.76 10.41 3.83
N PRO A 19 7.99 9.91 4.08
CA PRO A 19 9.19 10.72 3.88
C PRO A 19 9.28 11.24 2.44
N ILE A 20 9.60 12.52 2.27
CA ILE A 20 9.73 13.15 0.94
C ILE A 20 10.66 12.35 -0.01
N PRO A 21 11.84 11.86 0.44
CA PRO A 21 12.70 11.08 -0.44
C PRO A 21 12.05 9.78 -0.95
N LEU A 22 11.15 9.19 -0.17
CA LEU A 22 10.40 8.00 -0.60
C LEU A 22 9.35 8.36 -1.65
N ILE A 23 8.65 9.48 -1.45
CA ILE A 23 7.67 10.00 -2.42
C ILE A 23 8.35 10.23 -3.77
N GLU A 24 9.51 10.89 -3.79
CA GLU A 24 10.27 11.18 -5.02
C GLU A 24 10.74 9.90 -5.73
N LYS A 25 11.24 8.92 -4.98
CA LYS A 25 11.64 7.62 -5.54
C LYS A 25 10.44 6.90 -6.19
N VAL A 26 9.28 6.93 -5.52
CA VAL A 26 8.05 6.34 -6.07
C VAL A 26 7.61 7.09 -7.32
N GLN A 27 7.61 8.43 -7.30
CA GLN A 27 7.26 9.25 -8.47
C GLN A 27 8.11 8.88 -9.69
N LYS A 28 9.43 8.81 -9.53
CA LYS A 28 10.35 8.39 -10.61
C LYS A 28 10.03 6.98 -11.10
N ARG A 29 9.74 6.05 -10.18
CA ARG A 29 9.45 4.65 -10.52
C ARG A 29 8.14 4.49 -11.31
N ILE A 30 7.14 5.33 -11.06
CA ILE A 30 5.83 5.23 -11.73
C ILE A 30 5.73 6.09 -12.99
N GLN A 31 6.77 6.85 -13.34
CA GLN A 31 6.81 7.56 -14.61
C GLN A 31 6.75 6.57 -15.77
N GLY A 32 5.85 6.81 -16.72
CA GLY A 32 5.67 5.96 -17.90
C GLY A 32 4.89 4.65 -17.65
N THR A 33 4.48 4.34 -16.43
CA THR A 33 3.71 3.10 -16.14
C THR A 33 2.21 3.25 -16.35
N GLY A 34 1.73 4.47 -16.61
CA GLY A 34 0.31 4.79 -16.68
C GLY A 34 -0.37 4.95 -15.31
N MET A 35 0.38 4.84 -14.20
CA MET A 35 -0.17 5.08 -12.88
C MET A 35 -0.44 6.56 -12.63
N PRO A 36 -1.62 6.92 -12.08
CA PRO A 36 -2.06 8.30 -11.99
C PRO A 36 -1.43 9.07 -10.82
N SER A 37 -0.93 8.39 -9.78
CA SER A 37 -0.37 9.04 -8.60
C SER A 37 0.43 8.09 -7.71
N VAL A 38 1.21 8.68 -6.80
CA VAL A 38 1.89 7.97 -5.70
C VAL A 38 0.88 7.24 -4.81
N SER A 39 -0.25 7.89 -4.48
CA SER A 39 -1.29 7.27 -3.65
C SER A 39 -1.92 6.04 -4.31
N ALA A 40 -2.12 6.07 -5.63
CA ALA A 40 -2.61 4.92 -6.38
C ALA A 40 -1.61 3.76 -6.36
N PHE A 41 -0.31 4.06 -6.51
CA PHE A 41 0.73 3.05 -6.41
C PHE A 41 0.80 2.42 -5.02
N VAL A 42 0.80 3.22 -3.95
CA VAL A 42 0.81 2.71 -2.57
C VAL A 42 -0.43 1.86 -2.30
N ALA A 43 -1.62 2.31 -2.70
CA ALA A 43 -2.86 1.56 -2.54
C ALA A 43 -2.88 0.25 -3.36
N PHE A 44 -2.20 0.21 -4.50
CA PHE A 44 -2.05 -1.01 -5.31
C PHE A 44 -1.15 -2.02 -4.60
N ILE A 45 0.04 -1.61 -4.16
CA ILE A 45 0.99 -2.47 -3.46
C ILE A 45 0.39 -3.03 -2.16
N LEU A 46 -0.25 -2.18 -1.35
CA LEU A 46 -0.93 -2.64 -0.14
C LEU A 46 -2.01 -3.67 -0.44
N ARG A 47 -2.80 -3.48 -1.51
CA ARG A 47 -3.78 -4.49 -1.93
C ARG A 47 -3.14 -5.79 -2.34
N GLN A 48 -2.06 -5.77 -3.12
CA GLN A 48 -1.36 -6.99 -3.51
C GLN A 48 -0.85 -7.77 -2.30
N ILE A 49 -0.22 -7.06 -1.36
CA ILE A 49 0.30 -7.65 -0.12
C ILE A 49 -0.84 -8.27 0.71
N LEU A 50 -1.97 -7.57 0.84
CA LEU A 50 -3.09 -8.01 1.67
C LEU A 50 -4.03 -9.04 0.99
N SER A 51 -3.98 -9.18 -0.34
CA SER A 51 -4.91 -10.04 -1.11
C SER A 51 -4.31 -11.38 -1.53
N SER A 52 -3.09 -11.72 -1.09
CA SER A 52 -2.46 -13.00 -1.43
C SER A 52 -3.24 -14.18 -0.81
N PRO A 53 -3.73 -15.15 -1.59
CA PRO A 53 -4.69 -16.17 -1.15
C PRO A 53 -4.07 -17.43 -0.51
N ASN A 54 -2.78 -17.46 -0.15
CA ASN A 54 -2.26 -18.68 0.48
C ASN A 54 -2.82 -18.86 1.90
N PRO A 55 -3.34 -20.04 2.25
CA PRO A 55 -3.78 -20.35 3.63
C PRO A 55 -2.63 -20.41 4.65
N ASN A 56 -1.37 -20.42 4.17
CA ASN A 56 -0.15 -20.26 4.97
C ASN A 56 0.41 -18.83 4.93
N ASP A 57 -0.19 -17.91 4.15
CA ASP A 57 0.16 -16.47 4.16
C ASP A 57 -0.41 -15.88 5.44
N LYS A 58 0.40 -15.93 6.50
CA LYS A 58 0.15 -15.22 7.74
C LYS A 58 -0.15 -13.77 7.40
N THR A 59 -1.33 -13.34 7.81
CA THR A 59 -1.75 -11.96 8.08
C THR A 59 -0.84 -11.20 9.07
N ASN A 60 0.37 -11.70 9.34
CA ASN A 60 1.43 -10.98 10.00
C ASN A 60 2.52 -10.74 8.95
N LEU A 61 2.71 -9.49 8.52
CA LEU A 61 3.87 -9.03 7.73
C LEU A 61 5.23 -9.27 8.43
N ILE A 62 5.20 -9.94 9.58
CA ILE A 62 6.28 -10.18 10.52
C ILE A 62 5.96 -11.56 11.09
N GLU A 63 6.64 -12.61 10.68
CA GLU A 63 6.47 -13.89 11.36
C GLU A 63 6.92 -13.76 12.82
N LYS A 64 6.33 -14.57 13.71
CA LYS A 64 6.71 -14.63 15.13
C LYS A 64 8.15 -15.18 15.22
N GLY A 65 9.14 -14.29 15.15
CA GLY A 65 10.57 -14.62 14.99
C GLY A 65 11.35 -13.64 14.09
N GLU A 66 10.66 -12.89 13.22
CA GLU A 66 11.27 -11.93 12.28
C GLU A 66 11.32 -10.49 12.83
N GLU A 67 10.77 -10.25 14.02
CA GLU A 67 10.70 -8.93 14.66
C GLU A 67 12.08 -8.26 14.77
N ALA A 68 13.12 -9.04 15.11
CA ALA A 68 14.47 -8.53 15.23
C ALA A 68 15.07 -8.08 13.89
N GLU A 69 14.73 -8.77 12.80
CA GLU A 69 15.20 -8.39 11.47
C GLU A 69 14.42 -7.19 10.93
N LEU A 70 13.11 -7.16 11.17
CA LEU A 70 12.28 -5.99 10.86
C LEU A 70 12.77 -4.75 11.60
N ALA A 71 13.02 -4.84 12.90
CA ALA A 71 13.53 -3.73 13.69
C ALA A 71 14.86 -3.20 13.14
N LYS A 72 15.77 -4.09 12.69
CA LYS A 72 17.01 -3.68 12.01
C LYS A 72 16.74 -2.95 10.70
N ARG A 73 15.85 -3.47 9.86
CA ARG A 73 15.47 -2.85 8.58
C ARG A 73 14.82 -1.47 8.80
N LEU A 74 13.91 -1.36 9.76
CA LEU A 74 13.27 -0.11 10.14
C LEU A 74 14.29 0.92 10.62
N LYS A 75 15.24 0.51 11.48
CA LYS A 75 16.32 1.37 11.97
C LYS A 75 17.21 1.89 10.84
N VAL A 76 17.54 1.05 9.85
CA VAL A 76 18.30 1.47 8.65
C VAL A 76 17.51 2.48 7.81
N LEU A 77 16.18 2.38 7.81
CA LEU A 77 15.28 3.31 7.12
C LEU A 77 14.98 4.58 7.95
N GLY A 78 15.51 4.69 9.18
CA GLY A 78 15.34 5.85 10.05
C GLY A 78 14.05 5.87 10.87
N TYR A 79 13.44 4.70 11.09
CA TYR A 79 12.29 4.50 11.97
C TYR A 79 12.71 3.99 13.35
#